data_AF-A0A256W6E3-F1
#
_entry.id   AF-A0A256W6E3-F1
#
_cell.length_a   1.000
_cell.length_b   1.000
_cell.length_c   1.000
_cell.angle_alpha   90.00
_cell.angle_beta   90.00
_cell.angle_gamma   90.00
#
_symmetry.space_group_name_H-M   'P 1'
#
loop_
_entity.id
_entity.type
_entity.pdbx_description
1 polymer ?
#
loop_
_entity_poly.entity_id
_entity_poly.type
_entity_poly.pdbx_seq_one_letter_code
_entity_poly.pdbx_strand_id
1 'polypeptide(L)'
;MKTRTIIVLLVIISGILMLVYGKDYLSKSSEPEELFESSAITNPHAGEQAMAENQEEKPFYQGEIVNFEHGGGYTYIEVKEKTEKTFWIAVEKADVKKGDIIQFQKELVMHNFKSKALNKTFDEVMFASNLYHKVPE
;
A
#
# COMPACT_ATOMS: atom_id res chain seq x y z
N MET A 1 22.13 40.50 15.79
CA MET A 1 23.11 39.41 16.05
C MET A 1 22.48 38.12 16.61
N LYS A 2 21.24 37.73 16.25
CA LYS A 2 20.60 36.49 16.75
C LYS A 2 20.27 35.43 15.67
N THR A 3 20.44 35.76 14.39
CA THR A 3 20.13 34.87 13.26
C THR A 3 21.27 33.91 12.90
N ARG A 4 22.50 34.20 13.32
CA ARG A 4 23.68 33.37 12.99
C ARG A 4 23.78 32.08 13.82
N THR A 5 23.20 32.05 15.02
CA THR A 5 23.25 30.86 15.91
C THR A 5 22.24 29.78 15.51
N ILE A 6 21.10 30.16 14.92
CA ILE A 6 20.03 29.22 14.54
C ILE A 6 20.43 28.40 13.30
N ILE A 7 21.16 29.00 12.35
CA ILE A 7 21.63 28.31 11.14
C ILE A 7 22.68 27.25 11.49
N VAL A 8 23.56 27.52 12.46
CA VAL A 8 24.57 26.54 12.90
C VAL A 8 23.93 25.33 13.59
N LEU A 9 22.84 25.51 14.33
CA LEU A 9 22.15 24.41 15.00
C LEU A 9 21.41 23.47 14.02
N LEU A 10 20.86 24.00 12.92
CA LEU A 10 20.17 23.21 11.89
C LEU A 10 21.13 22.34 11.05
N VAL A 11 22.35 22.82 10.77
CA VAL A 11 23.35 22.06 10.01
C VAL A 11 23.87 20.86 10.81
N ILE A 12 23.98 20.98 12.14
CA ILE A 12 24.47 19.89 13.00
C ILE A 12 23.40 18.79 13.16
N ILE A 13 22.12 19.14 13.24
CA ILE A 13 21.02 18.16 13.34
C ILE A 13 20.86 17.37 12.03
N SER A 14 21.04 18.01 10.86
CA SER A 14 21.03 17.32 9.56
C SER A 14 22.20 16.35 9.39
N GLY A 15 23.38 16.66 9.94
CA GLY A 15 24.56 15.79 9.86
C GLY A 15 24.42 14.51 10.68
N ILE A 16 23.71 14.56 11.81
CA ILE A 16 23.48 13.40 12.68
C ILE A 16 22.39 12.49 12.09
N LEU A 17 21.38 13.05 11.42
CA LEU A 17 20.37 12.25 10.72
C LEU A 17 20.98 11.46 9.55
N MET A 18 21.99 12.00 8.86
CA MET A 18 22.66 11.30 7.75
C MET A 18 23.54 10.13 8.21
N LEU A 19 24.00 10.12 9.46
CA LEU A 19 24.78 9.00 10.03
C LEU A 19 23.91 7.85 10.57
N VAL A 20 22.67 8.15 10.99
CA VAL A 20 21.72 7.12 11.43
C VAL A 20 21.01 6.45 10.25
N TYR A 21 20.87 7.16 9.12
CA TYR A 21 20.13 6.68 7.93
C TYR A 21 21.02 6.46 6.68
N GLY A 22 22.33 6.56 6.81
CA GLY A 22 23.28 6.43 5.71
C GLY A 22 23.70 4.99 5.42
N LYS A 23 22.87 4.24 4.68
CA LYS A 23 23.39 3.18 3.78
C LYS A 23 22.54 2.79 2.58
N ASP A 24 21.26 3.20 2.49
CA ASP A 24 20.37 2.72 1.41
C ASP A 24 19.81 3.82 0.48
N TYR A 25 20.25 5.07 0.62
CA TYR A 25 19.65 6.20 -0.12
C TYR A 25 20.41 6.70 -1.36
N LEU A 26 21.52 6.06 -1.76
CA LEU A 26 22.34 6.50 -2.88
C LEU A 26 22.80 5.35 -3.78
N SER A 27 21.83 4.66 -4.38
CA SER A 27 21.97 4.03 -5.70
C SER A 27 20.55 3.75 -6.17
N LYS A 28 20.02 4.31 -7.25
CA LYS A 28 20.60 4.34 -8.58
C LYS A 28 19.69 5.23 -9.44
N SER A 29 20.22 6.31 -10.02
CA SER A 29 19.53 7.12 -11.04
C SER A 29 20.55 8.00 -11.76
N SER A 30 21.12 7.52 -12.85
CA SER A 30 21.72 8.33 -13.93
C SER A 30 21.84 7.44 -15.18
N GLU A 31 21.22 7.87 -16.28
CA GLU A 31 21.12 7.21 -17.60
C GLU A 31 22.49 7.00 -18.30
N PRO A 32 22.57 6.28 -19.44
CA PRO A 32 22.12 6.80 -20.74
C PRO A 32 21.20 5.86 -21.54
N GLU A 33 20.28 6.47 -22.30
CA GLU A 33 19.65 5.87 -23.49
C GLU A 33 20.73 5.41 -24.48
N GLU A 34 20.71 4.14 -24.89
CA GLU A 34 21.26 3.71 -26.17
C GLU A 34 20.22 2.92 -26.97
N LEU A 35 19.92 3.47 -28.14
CA LEU A 35 19.09 2.93 -29.21
C LEU A 35 19.83 1.77 -29.89
N PHE A 36 19.32 0.54 -29.82
CA PHE A 36 19.64 -0.45 -30.87
C PHE A 36 18.42 -1.30 -31.23
N GLU A 37 18.02 -1.13 -32.50
CA GLU A 37 17.05 -1.94 -33.21
C GLU A 37 17.51 -3.39 -33.37
N SER A 38 16.52 -4.30 -33.33
CA SER A 38 16.30 -5.40 -34.27
C SER A 38 17.52 -6.21 -34.77
N SER A 39 17.62 -7.46 -34.33
CA SER A 39 17.30 -8.64 -35.17
C SER A 39 17.95 -9.94 -34.66
N ALA A 40 17.23 -11.03 -34.93
CA ALA A 40 17.69 -12.42 -35.02
C ALA A 40 17.90 -13.26 -33.73
N ILE A 41 17.16 -14.38 -33.76
CA ILE A 41 17.15 -15.57 -32.91
C ILE A 41 18.53 -16.25 -32.90
N THR A 42 18.99 -16.73 -31.73
CA THR A 42 19.43 -18.12 -31.45
C THR A 42 19.90 -18.29 -30.00
N ASN A 43 19.27 -19.21 -29.26
CA ASN A 43 19.76 -19.78 -27.98
C ASN A 43 20.98 -20.69 -28.24
N PRO A 44 21.93 -20.89 -27.30
CA PRO A 44 21.68 -21.82 -26.18
C PRO A 44 22.35 -21.51 -24.81
N HIS A 45 21.56 -21.74 -23.74
CA HIS A 45 21.86 -22.43 -22.47
C HIS A 45 23.22 -22.27 -21.76
N ALA A 46 23.21 -21.71 -20.55
CA ALA A 46 23.80 -22.36 -19.35
C ALA A 46 23.50 -21.58 -18.05
N GLY A 47 22.57 -22.13 -17.25
CA GLY A 47 22.65 -22.22 -15.79
C GLY A 47 22.72 -20.96 -14.93
N GLU A 48 21.57 -20.45 -14.51
CA GLU A 48 21.39 -19.99 -13.12
C GLU A 48 19.91 -20.23 -12.76
N GLN A 49 19.64 -21.36 -12.10
CA GLN A 49 18.34 -21.62 -11.51
C GLN A 49 18.22 -20.78 -10.24
N ALA A 50 17.81 -19.52 -10.39
CA ALA A 50 17.28 -18.75 -9.28
C ALA A 50 15.90 -19.32 -8.90
N MET A 51 15.82 -19.78 -7.67
CA MET A 51 14.71 -20.52 -7.08
C MET A 51 13.40 -19.74 -7.22
N ALA A 52 12.38 -20.36 -7.82
CA ALA A 52 11.03 -19.84 -7.85
C ALA A 52 10.51 -19.75 -6.40
N GLU A 53 10.48 -18.54 -5.85
CA GLU A 53 9.69 -18.24 -4.67
C GLU A 53 8.23 -18.49 -5.06
N ASN A 54 7.63 -19.53 -4.50
CA ASN A 54 6.22 -19.85 -4.68
C ASN A 54 5.42 -18.71 -4.03
N GLN A 55 5.15 -17.65 -4.78
CA GLN A 55 4.29 -16.56 -4.34
C GLN A 55 2.90 -17.14 -4.14
N GLU A 56 2.52 -17.35 -2.88
CA GLU A 56 1.19 -17.78 -2.51
C GLU A 56 0.23 -16.64 -2.85
N GLU A 57 -0.30 -16.66 -4.08
CA GLU A 57 -1.18 -15.60 -4.57
C GLU A 57 -2.44 -15.54 -3.70
N LYS A 58 -2.58 -14.46 -2.90
CA LYS A 58 -3.76 -14.25 -2.06
C LYS A 58 -5.00 -14.02 -2.94
N PRO A 59 -6.12 -14.71 -2.65
CA PRO A 59 -7.33 -14.55 -3.45
C PRO A 59 -7.91 -13.15 -3.30
N PHE A 60 -8.51 -12.67 -4.40
CA PHE A 60 -9.32 -11.45 -4.38
C PHE A 60 -10.74 -11.75 -3.87
N TYR A 61 -11.21 -10.89 -2.98
CA TYR A 61 -12.58 -10.81 -2.53
C TYR A 61 -13.30 -9.68 -3.27
N GLN A 62 -14.62 -9.76 -3.40
CA GLN A 62 -15.43 -8.76 -4.09
C GLN A 62 -16.74 -8.49 -3.35
N GLY A 63 -17.17 -7.23 -3.33
CA GLY A 63 -18.49 -6.84 -2.83
C GLY A 63 -18.87 -5.42 -3.20
N GLU A 64 -20.07 -5.03 -2.78
CA GLU A 64 -20.60 -3.67 -2.96
C GLU A 64 -20.40 -2.85 -1.69
N ILE A 65 -20.01 -1.59 -1.84
CA ILE A 65 -19.92 -0.65 -0.72
C ILE A 65 -21.32 -0.21 -0.30
N VAL A 66 -21.73 -0.57 0.92
CA VAL A 66 -23.01 -0.09 1.49
C VAL A 66 -22.81 1.10 2.44
N ASN A 67 -21.64 1.20 3.07
CA ASN A 67 -21.27 2.32 3.91
C ASN A 67 -19.75 2.50 3.99
N PHE A 68 -19.30 3.70 4.36
CA PHE A 68 -17.88 3.94 4.63
C PHE A 68 -17.66 5.09 5.63
N GLU A 69 -16.54 5.05 6.34
CA GLU A 69 -16.11 6.07 7.29
C GLU A 69 -14.58 6.27 7.18
N HIS A 70 -14.11 7.52 7.18
CA HIS A 70 -12.67 7.82 7.15
C HIS A 70 -12.17 8.17 8.55
N GLY A 71 -11.00 7.64 8.93
CA GLY A 71 -10.41 7.97 10.23
C GLY A 71 -9.04 7.32 10.45
N GLY A 72 -8.15 8.03 11.15
CA GLY A 72 -6.88 7.44 11.61
C GLY A 72 -5.93 7.00 10.49
N GLY A 73 -6.04 7.56 9.29
CA GLY A 73 -5.25 7.17 8.11
C GLY A 73 -5.87 6.05 7.27
N TYR A 74 -7.02 5.51 7.68
CA TYR A 74 -7.72 4.43 7.01
C TYR A 74 -9.08 4.87 6.47
N THR A 75 -9.60 4.07 5.56
CA THR A 75 -11.02 4.07 5.18
C THR A 75 -11.63 2.75 5.62
N TYR A 76 -12.64 2.84 6.47
CA TYR A 76 -13.41 1.70 6.96
C TYR A 76 -14.61 1.55 6.04
N ILE A 77 -14.75 0.40 5.38
CA ILE A 77 -15.75 0.16 4.35
C ILE A 77 -16.61 -1.01 4.80
N GLU A 78 -17.93 -0.79 4.87
CA GLU A 78 -18.90 -1.85 5.04
C GLU A 78 -19.22 -2.43 3.66
N VAL A 79 -18.88 -3.70 3.48
CA VAL A 79 -18.98 -4.42 2.21
C VAL A 79 -20.10 -5.42 2.31
N LYS A 80 -20.98 -5.42 1.31
CA LYS A 80 -22.01 -6.45 1.12
C LYS A 80 -21.54 -7.47 0.08
N GLU A 81 -21.48 -8.73 0.48
CA GLU A 81 -21.24 -9.84 -0.45
C GLU A 81 -22.49 -10.17 -1.27
N LYS A 82 -22.29 -10.99 -2.31
CA LYS A 82 -23.38 -11.61 -3.09
C LYS A 82 -24.37 -12.42 -2.23
N THR A 83 -23.95 -12.87 -1.04
CA THR A 83 -24.77 -13.68 -0.14
C THR A 83 -25.58 -12.87 0.87
N GLU A 84 -25.77 -11.56 0.64
CA GLU A 84 -26.42 -10.60 1.55
C GLU A 84 -25.70 -10.38 2.90
N LYS A 85 -24.60 -11.09 3.16
CA LYS A 85 -23.75 -10.85 4.34
C LYS A 85 -23.00 -9.54 4.21
N THR A 86 -22.92 -8.79 5.30
CA THR A 86 -22.10 -7.60 5.41
C THR A 86 -20.93 -7.81 6.36
N PHE A 87 -19.79 -7.19 6.05
CA PHE A 87 -18.63 -7.14 6.94
C PHE A 87 -17.85 -5.85 6.76
N TRP A 88 -17.00 -5.54 7.72
CA TRP A 88 -16.14 -4.36 7.67
C TRP A 88 -14.75 -4.71 7.18
N ILE A 89 -14.26 -3.93 6.23
CA ILE A 89 -12.84 -3.89 5.87
C ILE A 89 -12.21 -2.56 6.27
N ALA A 90 -10.90 -2.55 6.49
CA ALA A 90 -10.10 -1.36 6.66
C ALA A 90 -8.97 -1.37 5.62
N VAL A 91 -8.90 -0.30 4.84
CA VAL A 91 -7.90 -0.08 3.80
C VAL A 91 -7.16 1.23 4.07
N GLU A 92 -5.97 1.38 3.49
CA GLU A 92 -5.33 2.70 3.43
C GLU A 92 -6.29 3.75 2.86
N LYS A 93 -6.09 5.02 3.21
CA LYS A 93 -6.97 6.11 2.80
C LYS A 93 -7.29 6.04 1.29
N ALA A 94 -8.56 5.80 0.97
CA ALA A 94 -9.08 5.62 -0.38
C ALA A 94 -10.30 6.52 -0.59
N ASP A 95 -10.48 6.99 -1.82
CA ASP A 95 -11.70 7.67 -2.25
C ASP A 95 -12.69 6.64 -2.77
N VAL A 96 -13.87 6.57 -2.16
CA VAL A 96 -14.88 5.52 -2.41
C VAL A 96 -16.28 6.09 -2.35
N LYS A 97 -17.22 5.45 -3.04
CA LYS A 97 -18.64 5.83 -3.02
C LYS A 97 -19.53 4.65 -2.65
N LYS A 98 -20.68 4.95 -2.05
CA LYS A 98 -21.72 3.94 -1.83
C LYS A 98 -22.23 3.43 -3.18
N GLY A 99 -22.41 2.13 -3.31
CA GLY A 99 -22.78 1.45 -4.55
C GLY A 99 -21.60 1.04 -5.43
N ASP A 100 -20.36 1.47 -5.11
CA ASP A 100 -19.18 1.01 -5.85
C ASP A 100 -18.99 -0.49 -5.66
N ILE A 101 -18.59 -1.17 -6.74
CA ILE A 101 -18.14 -2.55 -6.69
C ILE A 101 -16.62 -2.56 -6.50
N ILE A 102 -16.16 -3.20 -5.44
CA ILE A 102 -14.74 -3.26 -5.08
C ILE A 102 -14.20 -4.68 -5.13
N GLN A 103 -12.90 -4.78 -5.41
CA GLN A 103 -12.09 -5.98 -5.23
C GLN A 103 -10.90 -5.66 -4.32
N PHE A 104 -10.53 -6.60 -3.47
CA PHE A 104 -9.43 -6.42 -2.51
C PHE A 104 -8.84 -7.75 -2.08
N GLN A 105 -7.64 -7.74 -1.53
CA GLN A 105 -7.02 -8.89 -0.90
C GLN A 105 -7.10 -8.76 0.62
N LYS A 106 -7.43 -9.88 1.28
CA LYS A 106 -7.44 -9.97 2.74
C LYS A 106 -6.01 -10.09 3.28
N GLU A 107 -5.67 -9.27 4.26
CA GLU A 107 -4.38 -9.30 4.95
C GLU A 107 -4.51 -9.89 6.36
N LEU A 108 -5.35 -9.27 7.18
CA LEU A 108 -5.47 -9.59 8.60
C LEU A 108 -6.91 -9.39 9.07
N VAL A 109 -7.41 -10.29 9.90
CA VAL A 109 -8.72 -10.13 10.56
C VAL A 109 -8.48 -9.83 12.03
N MET A 110 -9.13 -8.79 12.54
CA MET A 110 -9.09 -8.42 13.94
C MET A 110 -10.49 -8.48 14.53
N HIS A 111 -10.60 -9.03 15.74
CA HIS A 111 -11.85 -9.05 16.51
C HIS A 111 -11.80 -8.01 17.63
N ASN A 112 -12.96 -7.45 17.99
CA ASN A 112 -13.11 -6.42 19.04
C ASN A 112 -12.16 -5.22 18.83
N PHE A 113 -11.95 -4.82 17.58
CA PHE A 113 -11.02 -3.75 17.23
C PHE A 113 -11.62 -2.39 17.58
N LYS A 114 -10.95 -1.63 18.46
CA LYS A 114 -11.36 -0.28 18.83
C LYS A 114 -10.65 0.78 17.99
N SER A 115 -11.38 1.42 17.08
CA SER A 115 -10.90 2.61 16.37
C SER A 115 -11.04 3.84 17.26
N LYS A 116 -9.90 4.39 17.69
CA LYS A 116 -9.88 5.66 18.43
C LYS A 116 -10.36 6.82 17.57
N ALA A 117 -10.04 6.81 16.28
CA ALA A 117 -10.37 7.89 15.35
C ALA A 117 -11.88 7.99 15.08
N LEU A 118 -12.58 6.85 15.03
CA LEU A 118 -14.03 6.80 14.85
C LEU A 118 -14.81 6.72 16.17
N ASN A 119 -14.10 6.62 17.31
CA ASN A 119 -14.69 6.31 18.61
C ASN A 119 -15.67 5.11 18.54
N LYS A 120 -15.30 4.08 17.78
CA LYS A 120 -16.12 2.92 17.44
C LYS A 120 -15.36 1.63 17.70
N THR A 121 -16.07 0.61 18.17
CA THR A 121 -15.55 -0.75 18.28
C THR A 121 -16.20 -1.61 17.21
N PHE A 122 -15.39 -2.36 16.48
CA PHE A 122 -15.81 -3.34 15.49
C PHE A 122 -15.71 -4.73 16.12
N ASP A 123 -16.80 -5.50 16.08
CA ASP A 123 -16.78 -6.90 16.53
C ASP A 123 -15.77 -7.71 15.69
N GLU A 124 -15.71 -7.42 14.39
CA GLU A 124 -14.71 -7.89 13.45
C GLU A 124 -14.40 -6.81 12.41
N VAL A 125 -13.13 -6.66 12.04
CA VAL A 125 -12.68 -5.85 10.90
C VAL A 125 -11.56 -6.57 10.16
N MET A 126 -11.63 -6.55 8.83
CA MET A 126 -10.64 -7.14 7.95
C MET A 126 -9.74 -6.05 7.36
N PHE A 127 -8.47 -6.04 7.73
CA PHE A 127 -7.47 -5.23 7.04
C PHE A 127 -7.22 -5.85 5.67
N ALA A 128 -7.26 -4.98 4.66
CA ALA A 128 -7.19 -5.37 3.26
C ALA A 128 -6.22 -4.49 2.48
N SER A 129 -5.68 -5.04 1.40
CA SER A 129 -4.77 -4.39 0.47
C SER A 129 -5.29 -4.54 -0.97
N ASN A 130 -4.56 -3.95 -1.93
CA ASN A 130 -4.83 -4.09 -3.36
C ASN A 130 -6.30 -3.75 -3.69
N LEU A 131 -6.79 -2.63 -3.14
CA LEU A 131 -8.14 -2.15 -3.37
C LEU A 131 -8.28 -1.65 -4.80
N TYR A 132 -9.14 -2.31 -5.57
CA TYR A 132 -9.62 -1.85 -6.86
C TYR A 132 -11.10 -1.49 -6.72
N HIS A 133 -11.50 -0.32 -7.22
CA HIS A 133 -12.91 0.07 -7.28
C HIS A 133 -13.31 0.37 -8.71
N LYS A 134 -14.53 -0.04 -9.08
CA LYS A 134 -15.17 0.40 -10.32
C LYS A 134 -16.23 1.43 -9.96
N VAL A 135 -15.93 2.70 -10.27
CA VAL A 135 -16.92 3.78 -10.18
C VAL A 135 -17.97 3.53 -11.27
N PRO A 136 -19.26 3.36 -10.94
CA PRO A 136 -20.30 3.32 -11.95
C PRO A 136 -20.42 4.71 -12.61
N GLU A 137 -20.40 4.75 -13.94
CA GLU A 137 -20.62 5.97 -14.76
C GLU A 137 -22.00 6.59 -14.52
#